data_AF-A0A3N2NMY8-F1
#
_entry.id   AF-A0A3N2NMY8-F1
#
_cell.length_a   1.000
_cell.length_b   1.000
_cell.length_c   1.000
_cell.angle_alpha   90.00
_cell.angle_beta   90.00
_cell.angle_gamma   90.00
#
_symmetry.space_group_name_H-M   'P 1'
#
loop_
_entity.id
_entity.type
_entity.pdbx_description
1 polymer ?
#
loop_
_entity_poly.entity_id
_entity_poly.type
_entity_poly.pdbx_seq_one_letter_code
_entity_poly.pdbx_strand_id
1 'polypeptide(L)'
;MSRNYNDLLRLTYEIEGLLLLQSQRADGDTVSAVDNMIAEKTALLAKAFPLCPDTLTTEEEPAGCPAAESTDREATAASALAEEEMMATEPVEHTPAEPEAHVAAAPESPMVNETIETPQSLEDKLARERARDIFRAFTLNDKFRFRRELFRNSQDEFDDTLNVISQMSSITEAEEYIYDDLCWDPDNEDVKAFMDVVAKHF
;
A
#
# COMPACT_ATOMS: atom_id res chain seq x y z
N MET A 1 30.13 -7.22 15.93
CA MET A 1 30.50 -6.18 14.94
C MET A 1 29.29 -5.29 14.74
N SER A 2 29.35 -4.03 15.16
CA SER A 2 28.27 -3.08 14.89
C SER A 2 28.19 -2.86 13.38
N ARG A 3 27.03 -3.11 12.79
CA ARG A 3 26.80 -2.89 11.35
C ARG A 3 26.88 -1.38 11.08
N ASN A 4 27.67 -0.97 10.09
CA ASN A 4 27.71 0.42 9.67
C ASN A 4 26.56 0.70 8.70
N TYR A 5 25.46 1.23 9.23
CA TYR A 5 24.26 1.52 8.44
C TYR A 5 24.48 2.57 7.35
N ASN A 6 25.46 3.47 7.49
CA ASN A 6 25.78 4.43 6.44
C ASN A 6 26.38 3.76 5.20
N ASP A 7 27.26 2.76 5.41
CA ASP A 7 27.87 2.01 4.31
C ASP A 7 26.83 1.12 3.62
N LEU A 8 25.93 0.52 4.40
CA LEU A 8 24.80 -0.25 3.88
C LEU A 8 23.85 0.63 3.05
N LEU A 9 23.54 1.84 3.52
CA LEU A 9 22.67 2.78 2.82
C LEU A 9 23.28 3.24 1.49
N ARG A 10 24.60 3.47 1.46
CA ARG A 10 25.32 3.75 0.20
C ARG A 10 25.21 2.58 -0.77
N LEU A 11 25.40 1.35 -0.28
CA LEU A 11 25.28 0.14 -1.08
C LEU A 11 23.86 -0.01 -1.66
N THR A 12 22.81 0.31 -0.89
CA THR A 12 21.42 0.27 -1.40
C THR A 12 21.17 1.31 -2.50
N TYR A 13 21.68 2.53 -2.35
CA TYR A 13 21.53 3.56 -3.39
C TYR A 13 22.29 3.22 -4.67
N GLU A 14 23.45 2.57 -4.55
CA GLU A 14 24.18 2.08 -5.72
C GLU A 14 23.41 0.98 -6.45
N ILE A 15 22.79 0.04 -5.72
CA ILE A 15 21.93 -0.99 -6.31
C ILE A 15 20.71 -0.37 -6.98
N GLU A 16 20.03 0.57 -6.31
CA GLU A 16 18.89 1.31 -6.87
C GLU A 16 19.29 2.05 -8.16
N GLY A 17 20.43 2.74 -8.16
CA GLY A 17 20.94 3.44 -9.35
C GLY A 17 21.24 2.49 -10.52
N LEU A 18 21.81 1.31 -10.26
CA LEU A 18 22.04 0.30 -11.29
C LEU A 18 20.73 -0.28 -11.84
N LEU A 19 19.74 -0.53 -10.98
CA LEU A 19 18.40 -0.98 -11.40
C LEU A 19 17.67 0.08 -12.24
N LEU A 20 17.79 1.35 -11.86
CA LEU A 20 17.24 2.46 -12.65
C LEU A 20 17.94 2.59 -14.00
N LEU A 21 19.27 2.45 -14.05
CA LEU A 21 20.02 2.44 -15.31
C LEU A 21 19.57 1.29 -16.22
N GLN A 22 19.44 0.10 -15.66
CA GLN A 22 18.99 -1.10 -16.36
C GLN A 22 17.55 -0.97 -16.88
N SER A 23 16.66 -0.31 -16.14
CA SER A 23 15.27 -0.11 -16.57
C SER A 23 15.09 0.98 -17.63
N GLN A 24 15.96 1.99 -17.67
CA GLN A 24 15.84 3.14 -18.58
C GLN A 24 16.75 3.04 -19.83
N ARG A 25 17.85 2.29 -19.76
CA ARG A 25 18.87 2.17 -20.82
C ARG A 25 19.38 0.74 -20.96
N ALA A 26 18.47 -0.22 -21.12
CA ALA A 26 18.83 -1.61 -21.39
C ALA A 26 19.40 -1.78 -22.81
N ASP A 27 20.59 -1.25 -23.06
CA ASP A 27 21.25 -1.32 -24.36
C ASP A 27 22.34 -2.42 -24.35
N GLY A 28 22.03 -3.54 -25.01
CA GLY A 28 22.98 -4.58 -25.44
C GLY A 28 24.03 -5.01 -24.42
N ASP A 29 25.31 -4.94 -24.81
CA ASP A 29 26.46 -5.46 -24.07
C ASP A 29 26.65 -4.90 -22.65
N THR A 30 26.01 -3.76 -22.33
CA THR A 30 26.09 -3.16 -20.98
C THR A 30 25.17 -3.82 -19.96
N VAL A 31 24.12 -4.50 -20.43
CA VAL A 31 23.12 -5.18 -19.58
C VAL A 31 23.77 -6.27 -18.72
N SER A 32 24.53 -7.17 -19.34
CA SER A 32 25.16 -8.27 -18.60
C SER A 32 26.21 -7.76 -17.60
N ALA A 33 26.92 -6.68 -17.94
CA ALA A 33 27.87 -6.06 -17.03
C ALA A 33 27.16 -5.45 -15.80
N VAL A 34 26.05 -4.73 -16.03
CA VAL A 34 25.24 -4.14 -14.94
C VAL A 34 24.60 -5.21 -14.07
N ASP A 35 24.09 -6.29 -14.67
CA ASP A 35 23.52 -7.43 -13.93
C ASP A 35 24.56 -8.10 -13.01
N ASN A 36 25.79 -8.30 -13.50
CA ASN A 36 26.87 -8.82 -12.68
C ASN A 36 27.20 -7.88 -11.51
N MET A 37 27.21 -6.56 -11.74
CA MET A 37 27.44 -5.57 -10.67
C MET A 37 26.31 -5.55 -9.63
N ILE A 38 25.05 -5.73 -10.07
CA ILE A 38 23.89 -5.84 -9.18
C ILE A 38 24.03 -7.10 -8.33
N ALA A 39 24.38 -8.25 -8.94
CA ALA A 39 24.56 -9.52 -8.24
C ALA A 39 25.66 -9.46 -7.17
N GLU A 40 26.82 -8.87 -7.50
CA GLU A 40 27.91 -8.69 -6.54
C GLU A 40 27.50 -7.81 -5.35
N LYS A 41 26.84 -6.67 -5.62
CA LYS A 41 26.43 -5.73 -4.58
C LYS A 41 25.29 -6.28 -3.71
N THR A 42 24.33 -6.99 -4.29
CA THR A 42 23.27 -7.66 -3.52
C THR A 42 23.83 -8.80 -2.68
N ALA A 43 24.85 -9.52 -3.14
CA ALA A 43 25.54 -10.52 -2.31
C ALA A 43 26.26 -9.90 -1.10
N LEU A 44 26.89 -8.73 -1.27
CA LEU A 44 27.48 -7.97 -0.15
C LEU A 44 26.42 -7.52 0.86
N LEU A 45 25.25 -7.09 0.36
CA LEU A 45 24.12 -6.71 1.19
C LEU A 45 23.54 -7.92 1.94
N ALA A 46 23.38 -9.06 1.27
CA ALA A 46 22.93 -10.31 1.88
C ALA A 46 23.92 -10.82 2.94
N LYS A 47 25.23 -10.65 2.73
CA LYS A 47 26.24 -10.98 3.75
C LYS A 47 26.10 -10.14 5.02
N ALA A 48 25.59 -8.90 4.92
CA ALA A 48 25.28 -8.09 6.08
C ALA A 48 24.09 -8.64 6.88
N PHE A 49 23.16 -9.35 6.23
CA PHE A 49 21.96 -9.97 6.81
C PHE A 49 21.89 -11.46 6.47
N PRO A 50 22.73 -12.30 7.11
CA PRO A 50 22.68 -13.74 6.88
C PRO A 50 21.27 -14.26 7.21
N LEU A 51 20.58 -14.77 6.20
CA LEU A 51 19.33 -15.49 6.39
C LEU A 51 19.64 -16.78 7.17
N CYS A 52 18.94 -17.02 8.28
CA CYS A 52 18.91 -18.35 8.87
C CYS A 52 18.17 -19.29 7.90
N PRO A 53 18.67 -20.50 7.62
CA PRO A 53 18.10 -21.40 6.63
C PRO A 53 16.73 -22.01 7.00
N ASP A 54 16.14 -21.69 8.16
CA ASP A 54 14.92 -22.35 8.65
C ASP A 54 13.59 -21.86 8.05
N THR A 55 13.59 -20.99 7.03
CA THR A 55 12.34 -20.47 6.42
C THR A 55 12.20 -20.70 4.91
N LEU A 56 12.88 -21.69 4.35
CA LEU A 56 12.62 -22.16 2.99
C LEU A 56 12.10 -23.60 3.01
N THR A 57 10.83 -23.77 3.39
CA THR A 57 10.07 -24.93 2.94
C THR A 57 9.83 -24.77 1.44
N THR A 58 10.71 -25.39 0.66
CA THR A 58 10.43 -25.82 -0.70
C THR A 58 9.21 -26.74 -0.65
N GLU A 59 8.04 -26.22 -1.05
CA GLU A 59 6.94 -27.09 -1.48
C GLU A 59 7.33 -27.67 -2.83
N GLU A 60 7.84 -28.89 -2.76
CA GLU A 60 8.07 -29.81 -3.86
C GLU A 60 6.69 -30.22 -4.41
N GLU A 61 6.36 -29.81 -5.64
CA GLU A 61 5.25 -30.36 -6.40
C GLU A 61 5.52 -31.84 -6.74
N PRO A 62 4.67 -32.80 -6.33
CA PRO A 62 4.65 -34.11 -6.95
C PRO A 62 3.57 -34.17 -8.03
N ALA A 63 4.03 -34.40 -9.25
CA ALA A 63 3.21 -34.77 -10.40
C ALA A 63 2.20 -35.89 -10.09
N GLY A 64 0.99 -35.77 -10.64
CA GLY A 64 0.02 -36.86 -10.61
C GLY A 64 -1.34 -36.54 -11.21
N CYS A 65 -1.43 -36.44 -12.53
CA CYS A 65 -2.69 -36.68 -13.24
C CYS A 65 -3.12 -38.15 -13.02
N PRO A 66 -4.43 -38.44 -12.99
CA PRO A 66 -4.95 -39.06 -14.21
C PRO A 66 -6.31 -38.51 -14.67
N ALA A 67 -6.47 -38.60 -15.98
CA ALA A 67 -7.65 -38.29 -16.75
C ALA A 67 -8.87 -39.16 -16.41
N ALA A 68 -10.06 -38.57 -16.58
CA ALA A 68 -11.25 -39.27 -17.01
C ALA A 68 -12.04 -38.37 -17.98
N GLU A 69 -11.95 -38.71 -19.26
CA GLU A 69 -12.77 -38.24 -20.39
C GLU A 69 -14.25 -38.59 -20.23
N SER A 70 -15.14 -37.72 -20.73
CA SER A 70 -16.00 -38.05 -21.89
C SER A 70 -16.92 -36.86 -22.28
N THR A 71 -16.63 -36.26 -23.45
CA THR A 71 -17.53 -35.98 -24.62
C THR A 71 -18.97 -35.51 -24.38
N ASP A 72 -19.62 -34.62 -25.17
CA ASP A 72 -19.40 -33.85 -26.40
C ASP A 72 -20.59 -32.86 -26.45
N ARG A 73 -20.44 -31.61 -26.94
CA ARG A 73 -21.27 -31.09 -28.04
C ARG A 73 -20.81 -29.73 -28.56
N GLU A 74 -20.39 -29.79 -29.80
CA GLU A 74 -20.00 -28.75 -30.75
C GLU A 74 -21.15 -27.79 -31.11
N ALA A 75 -20.85 -26.49 -31.22
CA ALA A 75 -21.54 -25.56 -32.11
C ALA A 75 -20.60 -24.40 -32.44
N THR A 76 -20.12 -24.41 -33.69
CA THR A 76 -19.26 -23.41 -34.32
C THR A 76 -20.09 -22.42 -35.16
N ALA A 77 -19.40 -21.36 -35.62
CA ALA A 77 -19.78 -20.32 -36.59
C ALA A 77 -20.47 -19.08 -35.98
N ALA A 78 -19.75 -17.98 -35.73
CA ALA A 78 -19.15 -17.01 -36.66
C ALA A 78 -20.17 -16.03 -37.28
N SER A 79 -20.02 -14.74 -36.96
CA SER A 79 -20.15 -13.69 -37.97
C SER A 79 -19.31 -12.48 -37.55
N ALA A 80 -18.33 -12.17 -38.40
CA ALA A 80 -17.48 -10.99 -38.39
C ALA A 80 -18.17 -9.79 -39.05
N LEU A 81 -17.60 -8.60 -38.85
CA LEU A 81 -17.34 -7.51 -39.82
C LEU A 81 -16.65 -6.38 -39.01
N ALA A 82 -15.32 -6.25 -39.11
CA ALA A 82 -14.57 -5.47 -40.13
C ALA A 82 -14.42 -4.00 -39.67
N GLU A 83 -13.23 -3.61 -39.20
CA GLU A 83 -12.14 -2.90 -39.94
C GLU A 83 -12.44 -1.37 -39.97
N GLU A 84 -11.52 -0.42 -39.85
CA GLU A 84 -10.05 -0.35 -39.79
C GLU A 84 -9.67 1.14 -39.50
N GLU A 85 -8.48 1.38 -38.94
CA GLU A 85 -7.49 2.47 -39.23
C GLU A 85 -7.93 3.96 -39.35
N MET A 86 -7.11 5.03 -39.22
CA MET A 86 -5.67 5.31 -39.22
C MET A 86 -5.45 6.78 -38.77
N MET A 87 -4.20 7.13 -38.40
CA MET A 87 -3.49 8.43 -38.56
C MET A 87 -4.13 9.74 -38.06
N ALA A 88 -3.55 10.44 -37.08
CA ALA A 88 -2.39 11.36 -37.16
C ALA A 88 -2.63 12.67 -37.94
N THR A 89 -2.54 13.84 -37.26
CA THR A 89 -1.73 15.04 -37.60
C THR A 89 -2.15 16.27 -36.78
N GLU A 90 -1.19 16.86 -36.04
CA GLU A 90 -1.13 18.30 -35.66
C GLU A 90 -0.97 19.20 -36.92
N PRO A 91 -1.08 20.55 -36.94
CA PRO A 91 -0.78 21.54 -35.87
C PRO A 91 -1.69 22.80 -35.81
N VAL A 92 -1.52 23.62 -34.76
CA VAL A 92 -2.12 24.97 -34.63
C VAL A 92 -1.02 26.02 -34.69
N GLU A 93 -1.09 26.91 -35.67
CA GLU A 93 -0.23 28.10 -35.80
C GLU A 93 -1.08 29.38 -35.66
N HIS A 94 -0.39 30.45 -35.25
CA HIS A 94 -0.69 31.88 -35.37
C HIS A 94 -1.22 32.67 -34.15
N THR A 95 -0.26 33.29 -33.44
CA THR A 95 -0.25 34.70 -32.96
C THR A 95 -0.62 35.69 -34.10
N PRO A 96 -1.02 36.97 -33.89
CA PRO A 96 -0.38 37.97 -32.99
C PRO A 96 -1.25 39.14 -32.42
N ALA A 97 -0.64 39.96 -31.54
CA ALA A 97 -0.75 41.45 -31.39
C ALA A 97 -1.02 42.00 -29.97
N GLU A 98 0.00 42.67 -29.42
CA GLU A 98 -0.05 43.83 -28.47
C GLU A 98 -0.43 45.12 -29.28
N PRO A 99 -0.67 46.34 -28.72
CA PRO A 99 -0.15 46.93 -27.47
C PRO A 99 -1.08 47.92 -26.69
N GLU A 100 -0.51 48.50 -25.61
CA GLU A 100 -0.74 49.86 -25.04
C GLU A 100 -1.65 50.10 -23.80
N ALA A 101 -0.94 50.48 -22.71
CA ALA A 101 -1.06 51.73 -21.95
C ALA A 101 -2.20 51.99 -20.91
N HIS A 102 -1.74 52.19 -19.67
CA HIS A 102 -1.87 53.44 -18.86
C HIS A 102 -2.40 53.28 -17.41
N VAL A 103 -1.43 53.36 -16.48
CA VAL A 103 -1.39 53.98 -15.14
C VAL A 103 -2.69 54.59 -14.56
N ALA A 104 -3.09 54.17 -13.34
CA ALA A 104 -3.21 55.01 -12.12
C ALA A 104 -3.97 54.35 -10.92
N ALA A 105 -3.23 54.20 -9.81
CA ALA A 105 -3.55 54.49 -8.39
C ALA A 105 -4.80 53.94 -7.62
N ALA A 106 -4.48 53.47 -6.39
CA ALA A 106 -5.23 53.50 -5.10
C ALA A 106 -5.73 52.12 -4.54
N PRO A 107 -6.03 51.97 -3.23
CA PRO A 107 -5.08 51.47 -2.21
C PRO A 107 -5.67 50.39 -1.22
N GLU A 108 -4.85 49.91 -0.26
CA GLU A 108 -5.21 49.15 0.98
C GLU A 108 -5.80 47.71 0.78
N SER A 109 -5.53 46.63 1.51
CA SER A 109 -4.94 46.27 2.82
C SER A 109 -4.66 44.74 2.86
N PRO A 110 -3.96 44.21 3.89
CA PRO A 110 -3.35 42.87 3.91
C PRO A 110 -4.18 41.81 4.66
N MET A 111 -4.10 40.53 4.26
CA MET A 111 -4.25 39.40 5.20
C MET A 111 -3.79 38.09 4.53
N VAL A 112 -2.56 37.66 4.83
CA VAL A 112 -2.12 36.28 4.55
C VAL A 112 -2.46 35.48 5.80
N ASN A 113 -3.32 34.49 5.60
CA ASN A 113 -3.97 33.64 6.58
C ASN A 113 -2.98 33.09 7.63
N GLU A 114 -3.11 33.55 8.88
CA GLU A 114 -2.53 32.88 10.05
C GLU A 114 -3.17 31.50 10.18
N THR A 115 -2.36 30.45 10.08
CA THR A 115 -2.73 29.10 10.51
C THR A 115 -3.02 29.13 12.00
N ILE A 116 -4.31 29.17 12.35
CA ILE A 116 -4.77 29.08 13.73
C ILE A 116 -4.46 27.67 14.24
N GLU A 117 -3.39 27.54 15.01
CA GLU A 117 -3.21 26.42 15.95
C GLU A 117 -4.39 26.47 16.92
N THR A 118 -5.39 25.64 16.69
CA THR A 118 -6.46 25.42 17.66
C THR A 118 -5.82 24.74 18.89
N PRO A 119 -6.12 25.22 20.12
CA PRO A 119 -5.62 24.58 21.32
C PRO A 119 -6.25 23.18 21.38
N GLN A 120 -5.47 22.15 21.03
CA GLN A 120 -5.88 20.76 21.19
C GLN A 120 -6.29 20.57 22.65
N SER A 121 -7.58 20.38 22.86
CA SER A 121 -8.12 20.04 24.17
C SER A 121 -7.40 18.80 24.69
N LEU A 122 -7.20 18.71 26.00
CA LEU A 122 -6.57 17.54 26.62
C LEU A 122 -7.31 16.24 26.25
N GLU A 123 -8.61 16.35 25.98
CA GLU A 123 -9.48 15.27 25.47
C GLU A 123 -9.02 14.74 24.10
N ASP A 124 -8.64 15.61 23.16
CA ASP A 124 -8.16 15.23 21.82
C ASP A 124 -6.83 14.46 21.90
N LYS A 125 -5.97 14.88 22.83
CA LYS A 125 -4.69 14.19 23.07
C LYS A 125 -4.93 12.81 23.68
N LEU A 126 -5.85 12.72 24.65
CA LEU A 126 -6.22 11.46 25.30
C LEU A 126 -6.89 10.49 24.32
N ALA A 127 -7.79 10.96 23.46
CA ALA A 127 -8.41 10.14 22.42
C ALA A 127 -7.37 9.61 21.43
N ARG A 128 -6.40 10.44 21.04
CA ARG A 128 -5.33 10.02 20.12
C ARG A 128 -4.33 9.05 20.74
N GLU A 129 -4.10 9.16 22.04
CA GLU A 129 -3.32 8.19 22.82
C GLU A 129 -4.07 6.85 22.91
N ARG A 130 -5.37 6.86 23.27
CA ARG A 130 -6.22 5.65 23.29
C ARG A 130 -6.26 4.95 21.93
N ALA A 131 -6.43 5.70 20.84
CA ALA A 131 -6.39 5.13 19.49
C ALA A 131 -5.04 4.45 19.22
N ARG A 132 -3.93 5.13 19.52
CA ARG A 132 -2.58 4.58 19.32
C ARG A 132 -2.33 3.33 20.16
N ASP A 133 -2.90 3.27 21.36
CA ASP A 133 -2.78 2.11 22.24
C ASP A 133 -3.58 0.92 21.70
N ILE A 134 -4.79 1.13 21.15
CA ILE A 134 -5.56 0.06 20.47
C ILE A 134 -4.79 -0.46 19.26
N PHE A 135 -4.29 0.43 18.41
CA PHE A 135 -3.50 0.03 17.23
C PHE A 135 -2.24 -0.77 17.58
N ARG A 136 -1.72 -0.60 18.80
CA ARG A 136 -0.54 -1.30 19.31
C ARG A 136 -0.90 -2.62 20.00
N ALA A 137 -2.14 -2.79 20.45
CA ALA A 137 -2.62 -4.05 21.02
C ALA A 137 -2.68 -5.18 19.97
N PHE A 138 -2.89 -4.85 18.70
CA PHE A 138 -2.86 -5.81 17.60
C PHE A 138 -1.43 -6.15 17.16
N THR A 139 -1.13 -7.45 17.07
CA THR A 139 0.13 -7.88 16.44
C THR A 139 0.04 -7.68 14.92
N LEU A 140 1.20 -7.57 14.26
CA LEU A 140 1.22 -7.39 12.80
C LEU A 140 0.46 -8.51 12.06
N ASN A 141 0.55 -9.75 12.55
CA ASN A 141 -0.16 -10.89 11.98
C ASN A 141 -1.68 -10.76 12.14
N ASP A 142 -2.13 -10.32 13.31
CA ASP A 142 -3.56 -10.11 13.61
C ASP A 142 -4.14 -9.01 12.73
N LYS A 143 -3.40 -7.91 12.52
CA LYS A 143 -3.83 -6.83 11.62
C LYS A 143 -4.07 -7.35 10.20
N PHE A 144 -3.17 -8.18 9.67
CA PHE A 144 -3.35 -8.76 8.34
C PHE A 144 -4.51 -9.77 8.27
N ARG A 145 -4.64 -10.61 9.31
CA ARG A 145 -5.72 -11.61 9.40
C ARG A 145 -7.09 -10.92 9.45
N PHE A 146 -7.31 -10.03 10.41
CA PHE A 146 -8.60 -9.34 10.58
C PHE A 146 -8.93 -8.48 9.38
N ARG A 147 -7.94 -7.78 8.80
CA ARG A 147 -8.18 -7.01 7.57
C ARG A 147 -8.67 -7.88 6.42
N ARG A 148 -8.14 -9.10 6.25
CA ARG A 148 -8.55 -10.01 5.18
C ARG A 148 -9.93 -10.61 5.42
N GLU A 149 -10.20 -11.10 6.63
CA GLU A 149 -11.43 -11.85 6.92
C GLU A 149 -12.63 -10.94 7.23
N LEU A 150 -12.43 -9.87 8.01
CA LEU A 150 -13.52 -9.02 8.51
C LEU A 150 -13.74 -7.76 7.68
N PHE A 151 -12.69 -7.24 7.04
CA PHE A 151 -12.71 -5.96 6.33
C PHE A 151 -12.45 -6.07 4.83
N ARG A 152 -12.53 -7.28 4.23
CA ARG A 152 -12.36 -7.49 2.78
C ARG A 152 -11.08 -6.86 2.20
N ASN A 153 -9.99 -6.91 2.97
CA ASN A 153 -8.69 -6.30 2.69
C ASN A 153 -8.64 -4.76 2.70
N SER A 154 -9.71 -4.08 3.13
CA SER A 154 -9.77 -2.63 3.29
C SER A 154 -9.01 -2.18 4.53
N GLN A 155 -7.96 -1.37 4.33
CA GLN A 155 -7.19 -0.78 5.43
C GLN A 155 -7.97 0.34 6.10
N ASP A 156 -8.67 1.16 5.30
CA ASP A 156 -9.40 2.33 5.78
C ASP A 156 -10.54 1.90 6.73
N GLU A 157 -11.32 0.88 6.36
CA GLU A 157 -12.41 0.37 7.22
C GLU A 157 -11.89 -0.20 8.54
N PHE A 158 -10.74 -0.89 8.51
CA PHE A 158 -10.10 -1.41 9.74
C PHE A 158 -9.68 -0.25 10.65
N ASP A 159 -9.00 0.76 10.12
CA ASP A 159 -8.51 1.89 10.89
C ASP A 159 -9.67 2.76 11.44
N ASP A 160 -10.74 2.93 10.66
CA ASP A 160 -11.96 3.64 11.08
C ASP A 160 -12.68 2.91 12.22
N THR A 161 -12.84 1.59 12.11
CA THR A 161 -13.49 0.77 13.13
C THR A 161 -12.70 0.82 14.45
N LEU A 162 -11.37 0.74 14.38
CA LEU A 162 -10.53 0.89 15.57
C LEU A 162 -10.58 2.29 16.16
N ASN A 163 -10.71 3.33 15.32
CA ASN A 163 -10.87 4.70 15.80
C ASN A 163 -12.22 4.88 16.54
N VAL A 164 -13.30 4.28 16.05
CA VAL A 164 -14.60 4.26 16.73
C VAL A 164 -14.48 3.55 18.09
N ILE A 165 -13.89 2.34 18.11
CA ILE A 165 -13.66 1.58 19.36
C ILE A 165 -12.76 2.35 20.33
N SER A 166 -11.80 3.16 19.84
CA SER A 166 -10.93 3.98 20.69
C SER A 166 -11.61 5.14 21.39
N GLN A 167 -12.74 5.60 20.83
CA GLN A 167 -13.55 6.65 21.41
C GLN A 167 -14.51 6.10 22.47
N MET A 168 -14.82 4.80 22.40
CA MET A 168 -15.62 4.09 23.40
C MET A 168 -14.86 3.93 24.71
N SER A 169 -15.59 3.80 25.80
CA SER A 169 -15.02 3.78 27.17
C SER A 169 -15.19 2.44 27.90
N SER A 170 -15.92 1.50 27.30
CA SER A 170 -16.20 0.19 27.88
C SER A 170 -16.15 -0.91 26.82
N ILE A 171 -15.70 -2.09 27.22
CA ILE A 171 -15.73 -3.30 26.39
C ILE A 171 -17.17 -3.67 25.96
N THR A 172 -18.16 -3.45 26.82
CA THR A 172 -19.58 -3.73 26.51
C THR A 172 -20.09 -2.85 25.37
N GLU A 173 -19.65 -1.59 25.31
CA GLU A 173 -20.01 -0.66 24.23
C GLU A 173 -19.39 -1.09 22.90
N ALA A 174 -18.14 -1.57 22.93
CA ALA A 174 -17.47 -2.13 21.76
C ALA A 174 -18.12 -3.46 21.29
N GLU A 175 -18.58 -4.30 22.21
CA GLU A 175 -19.35 -5.52 21.90
C GLU A 175 -20.65 -5.19 21.18
N GLU A 176 -21.44 -4.25 21.71
CA GLU A 176 -22.68 -3.79 21.07
C GLU A 176 -22.41 -3.23 19.66
N TYR A 177 -21.38 -2.41 19.49
CA TYR A 177 -21.01 -1.89 18.16
C TYR A 177 -20.66 -3.00 17.15
N ILE A 178 -19.92 -4.01 17.59
CA ILE A 178 -19.44 -5.07 16.69
C ILE A 178 -20.56 -6.06 16.33
N TYR A 179 -21.44 -6.37 17.27
CA TYR A 179 -22.53 -7.33 17.02
C TYR A 179 -23.79 -6.67 16.45
N ASP A 180 -24.13 -5.45 16.86
CA ASP A 180 -25.37 -4.80 16.44
C ASP A 180 -25.18 -3.92 15.19
N ASP A 181 -24.16 -3.05 15.15
CA ASP A 181 -23.95 -2.14 14.00
C ASP A 181 -23.26 -2.85 12.83
N LEU A 182 -22.20 -3.60 13.13
CA LEU A 182 -21.44 -4.34 12.12
C LEU A 182 -22.08 -5.70 11.78
N CYS A 183 -23.05 -6.15 12.58
CA CYS A 183 -23.76 -7.43 12.40
C CYS A 183 -22.80 -8.62 12.30
N TRP A 184 -21.70 -8.62 13.04
CA TRP A 184 -20.73 -9.70 13.00
C TRP A 184 -21.19 -10.91 13.81
N ASP A 185 -20.92 -12.11 13.30
CA ASP A 185 -21.30 -13.36 13.96
C ASP A 185 -20.38 -13.64 15.16
N PRO A 186 -20.89 -13.75 16.40
CA PRO A 186 -20.08 -14.04 17.59
C PRO A 186 -19.49 -15.46 17.59
N ASP A 187 -20.06 -16.36 16.80
CA ASP A 187 -19.57 -17.74 16.62
C ASP A 187 -18.37 -17.82 15.66
N ASN A 188 -18.07 -16.75 14.92
CA ASN A 188 -16.93 -16.72 14.01
C ASN A 188 -15.61 -16.61 14.81
N GLU A 189 -14.65 -17.50 14.51
CA GLU A 189 -13.34 -17.53 15.17
C GLU A 189 -12.57 -16.22 15.00
N ASP A 190 -12.69 -15.56 13.84
CA ASP A 190 -11.99 -14.29 13.56
C ASP A 190 -12.59 -13.13 14.35
N VAL A 191 -13.91 -13.08 14.48
CA VAL A 191 -14.63 -12.08 15.29
C VAL A 191 -14.29 -12.25 16.77
N LYS A 192 -14.31 -13.48 17.26
CA LYS A 192 -13.95 -13.79 18.65
C LYS A 192 -12.49 -13.44 18.97
N ALA A 193 -11.58 -13.72 18.04
CA ALA A 193 -10.17 -13.35 18.20
C ALA A 193 -9.98 -11.83 18.17
N PHE A 194 -10.72 -11.11 17.31
CA PHE A 194 -10.72 -9.65 17.29
C PHE A 194 -11.19 -9.09 18.64
N MET A 195 -12.30 -9.62 19.17
CA MET A 195 -12.83 -9.22 20.47
C MET A 195 -11.89 -9.50 21.63
N ASP A 196 -11.17 -10.62 21.62
CA ASP A 196 -10.17 -10.93 22.66
C ASP A 196 -9.00 -9.94 22.67
N VAL A 197 -8.61 -9.39 21.51
CA VAL A 197 -7.58 -8.34 21.44
C VAL A 197 -8.13 -7.01 21.93
N VAL A 198 -9.36 -6.66 21.53
CA VAL A 198 -10.04 -5.45 21.99
C VAL A 198 -10.24 -5.47 23.51
N ALA A 199 -10.66 -6.61 24.09
CA ALA A 199 -10.85 -6.80 25.52
C ALA A 199 -9.55 -6.70 26.34
N LYS A 200 -8.38 -6.99 25.76
CA LYS A 200 -7.08 -6.82 26.44
C LYS A 200 -6.62 -5.36 26.50
N HIS A 201 -7.20 -4.50 25.68
CA HIS A 201 -6.83 -3.10 25.62
C HIS A 201 -7.62 -2.22 26.61
N PHE A 202 -8.91 -2.51 26.81
CA PHE A 202 -9.78 -1.81 27.77
C PHE A 202 -9.42 -2.14 29.22
#